data_AF-A0A355CIA0-F1
#
_entry.id   AF-A0A355CIA0-F1
#
_cell.length_a   1.000
_cell.length_b   1.000
_cell.length_c   1.000
_cell.angle_alpha   90.00
_cell.angle_beta   90.00
_cell.angle_gamma   90.00
#
_symmetry.space_group_name_H-M   'P 1'
#
loop_
_entity.id
_entity.type
_entity.pdbx_description
1 polymer ?
#
loop_
_entity_poly.entity_id
_entity_poly.type
_entity_poly.pdbx_seq_one_letter_code
_entity_poly.pdbx_strand_id
1 'polypeptide(L)'
;MFYIFIVATYIPMINESIAYPIGAKQSEAKQYVSSMNKGQQAYYAEKSVFSTSIEALGLGLKTETTNYKYSWRATKQTAFNYGVSKEPQLKSYVGGVFRVPAKEVDPNAAKDEIKTILILCQADSPGAIKPAEPTYENGEGVCGKGTTQVTK
;
A
#
# COMPACT_ATOMS: atom_id res chain seq x y z
N MET A 1 62.52 13.49 28.46
CA MET A 1 62.32 12.11 27.98
C MET A 1 60.92 11.67 28.42
N PHE A 2 59.90 11.97 27.61
CA PHE A 2 58.51 11.62 27.90
C PHE A 2 58.02 10.69 26.78
N TYR A 3 57.82 9.41 27.11
CA TYR A 3 57.19 8.44 26.22
C TYR A 3 55.68 8.52 26.41
N ILE A 4 54.94 8.93 25.37
CA ILE A 4 53.49 8.84 25.32
C ILE A 4 53.15 7.45 24.75
N PHE A 5 52.58 6.58 25.58
CA PHE A 5 52.01 5.30 25.15
C PHE A 5 50.64 5.56 24.55
N ILE A 6 50.51 5.38 23.23
CA ILE A 6 49.20 5.34 22.55
C ILE A 6 48.61 3.96 22.82
N VAL A 7 47.64 3.88 23.73
CA VAL A 7 46.84 2.67 23.92
C VAL A 7 45.81 2.65 22.79
N ALA A 8 46.06 1.85 21.75
CA ALA A 8 45.09 1.57 20.71
C ALA A 8 43.94 0.76 21.33
N THR A 9 42.87 1.45 21.73
CA THR A 9 41.62 0.79 22.13
C THR A 9 40.99 0.19 20.88
N TYR A 10 41.02 -1.14 20.81
CA TYR A 10 40.30 -1.91 19.80
C TYR A 10 38.80 -1.73 20.08
N ILE A 11 38.15 -0.79 19.38
CA ILE A 11 36.70 -0.67 19.39
C ILE A 11 36.18 -1.87 18.59
N PRO A 12 35.50 -2.85 19.20
CA PRO A 12 34.86 -3.89 18.42
C PRO A 12 33.81 -3.21 17.54
N MET A 13 33.98 -3.30 16.22
CA MET A 13 32.88 -3.06 15.28
C MET A 13 31.74 -3.99 15.71
N ILE A 14 30.73 -3.41 16.36
CA ILE A 14 29.46 -4.08 16.53
C ILE A 14 28.99 -4.48 15.13
N ASN A 15 28.94 -5.78 14.90
CA ASN A 15 28.33 -6.36 13.72
C ASN A 15 26.83 -6.11 13.85
N GLU A 16 26.38 -4.88 13.62
CA GLU A 16 25.00 -4.61 13.28
C GLU A 16 24.78 -5.32 11.96
N SER A 17 24.22 -6.53 12.05
CA SER A 17 23.53 -7.13 10.92
C SER A 17 22.71 -6.01 10.28
N ILE A 18 22.97 -5.73 9.00
CA ILE A 18 22.21 -4.80 8.15
C ILE A 18 20.78 -5.35 7.97
N ALA A 19 20.06 -5.45 9.08
CA ALA A 19 18.65 -5.70 9.14
C ALA A 19 18.02 -4.39 8.68
N TYR A 20 17.84 -4.26 7.35
CA TYR A 20 17.07 -3.16 6.78
C TYR A 20 15.78 -3.03 7.58
N PRO A 21 15.52 -1.86 8.21
CA PRO A 21 14.56 -1.76 9.29
C PRO A 21 13.19 -2.22 8.82
N ILE A 22 12.48 -3.01 9.63
CA ILE A 22 11.14 -3.55 9.31
C ILE A 22 10.21 -2.44 8.81
N GLY A 23 10.30 -1.24 9.41
CA GLY A 23 9.55 -0.06 8.97
C GLY A 23 9.82 0.33 7.52
N ALA A 24 11.06 0.25 7.05
CA ALA A 24 11.41 0.57 5.67
C ALA A 24 10.98 -0.54 4.70
N LYS A 25 10.98 -1.82 5.12
CA LYS A 25 10.37 -2.89 4.30
C LYS A 25 8.87 -2.67 4.16
N GLN A 26 8.20 -2.25 5.22
CA GLN A 26 6.77 -1.97 5.19
C GLN A 26 6.41 -0.70 4.41
N SER A 27 7.29 0.31 4.36
CA SER A 27 7.05 1.51 3.55
C SER A 27 7.04 1.19 2.06
N GLU A 28 7.82 0.20 1.60
CA GLU A 28 7.79 -0.32 0.23
C GLU A 28 6.35 -0.69 -0.20
N ALA A 29 5.71 -1.61 0.53
CA ALA A 29 4.37 -2.06 0.18
C ALA A 29 3.32 -0.96 0.31
N LYS A 30 3.41 -0.11 1.34
CA LYS A 30 2.53 1.06 1.49
C LYS A 30 2.59 1.97 0.25
N GLN A 31 3.79 2.28 -0.22
CA GLN A 31 3.99 3.12 -1.40
C GLN A 31 3.50 2.44 -2.66
N TYR A 32 3.81 1.16 -2.86
CA TYR A 32 3.37 0.39 -4.03
C TYR A 32 1.84 0.32 -4.13
N VAL A 33 1.16 -0.07 -3.05
CA VAL A 33 -0.32 -0.16 -3.04
C VAL A 33 -0.96 1.22 -3.19
N SER A 34 -0.39 2.27 -2.59
CA SER A 34 -0.85 3.64 -2.78
C SER A 34 -0.71 4.11 -4.23
N SER A 35 0.41 3.78 -4.88
CA SER A 35 0.65 4.10 -6.30
C SER A 35 -0.31 3.34 -7.20
N MET A 36 -0.58 2.06 -6.92
CA MET A 36 -1.60 1.28 -7.64
C MET A 36 -3.00 1.89 -7.51
N ASN A 37 -3.39 2.32 -6.30
CA ASN A 37 -4.67 3.03 -6.11
C ASN A 37 -4.74 4.33 -6.91
N LYS A 38 -3.70 5.17 -6.87
CA LYS A 38 -3.66 6.41 -7.65
C LYS A 38 -3.68 6.14 -9.16
N GLY A 39 -2.97 5.11 -9.62
CA GLY A 39 -2.99 4.67 -11.01
C GLY A 39 -4.40 4.24 -11.45
N GLN A 40 -5.09 3.44 -10.64
CA GLN A 40 -6.47 3.05 -10.91
C GLN A 40 -7.44 4.23 -10.93
N GLN A 41 -7.28 5.19 -10.01
CA GLN A 41 -8.07 6.43 -10.00
C GLN A 41 -7.84 7.27 -11.27
N ALA A 42 -6.59 7.48 -11.68
CA ALA A 42 -6.26 8.22 -12.88
C ALA A 42 -6.81 7.50 -14.13
N TYR A 43 -6.59 6.19 -14.23
CA TYR A 43 -7.09 5.38 -15.33
C TYR A 43 -8.63 5.42 -15.41
N TYR A 44 -9.32 5.37 -14.27
CA TYR A 44 -10.77 5.51 -14.23
C TYR A 44 -11.22 6.91 -14.67
N ALA A 45 -10.52 7.97 -14.27
CA ALA A 45 -10.84 9.34 -14.70
C ALA A 45 -10.72 9.50 -16.22
N GLU A 46 -9.79 8.80 -16.87
CA GLU A 46 -9.58 8.86 -18.31
C GLU A 46 -10.49 7.91 -19.11
N LYS A 47 -10.75 6.71 -18.58
CA LYS A 47 -11.38 5.61 -19.33
C LYS A 47 -12.76 5.21 -18.81
N SER A 48 -13.20 5.78 -17.69
CA SER A 48 -14.47 5.44 -17.00
C SER A 48 -14.62 3.96 -16.67
N VAL A 49 -13.51 3.22 -16.56
CA VAL A 49 -13.43 1.82 -16.14
C VAL A 49 -12.15 1.60 -15.35
N PHE A 50 -12.16 0.62 -14.43
CA PHE A 50 -10.93 0.21 -13.75
C PHE A 50 -10.10 -0.75 -14.62
N SER A 51 -8.78 -0.65 -14.50
CA SER A 51 -7.86 -1.49 -15.28
C SER A 51 -7.70 -2.88 -14.65
N THR A 52 -7.64 -3.90 -15.50
CA THR A 52 -7.22 -5.26 -15.14
C THR A 52 -5.74 -5.53 -15.51
N SER A 53 -5.02 -4.55 -16.05
CA SER A 53 -3.58 -4.61 -16.36
C SER A 53 -2.81 -3.57 -15.54
N ILE A 54 -1.70 -3.98 -14.94
CA ILE A 54 -0.81 -3.08 -14.20
C ILE A 54 0.02 -2.21 -15.15
N GLU A 55 0.34 -2.71 -16.34
CA GLU A 55 1.07 -2.00 -17.38
C GLU A 55 0.28 -0.80 -17.88
N ALA A 56 -1.04 -0.97 -18.05
CA ALA A 56 -1.95 0.11 -18.43
C ALA A 56 -2.04 1.23 -17.40
N LEU A 57 -1.65 1.00 -16.14
CA LEU A 57 -1.56 2.05 -15.12
C LEU A 57 -0.29 2.91 -15.27
N GLY A 58 0.67 2.52 -16.10
CA GLY A 58 1.87 3.32 -16.39
C GLY A 58 2.83 3.50 -15.21
N LEU A 59 2.74 2.66 -14.18
CA LEU A 59 3.47 2.87 -12.91
C LEU A 59 4.93 2.37 -12.93
N GLY A 60 5.29 1.50 -13.88
CA GLY A 60 6.64 0.91 -13.96
C GLY A 60 7.04 0.05 -12.75
N LEU A 61 6.07 -0.46 -12.00
CA LEU A 61 6.30 -1.24 -10.78
C LEU A 61 6.57 -2.72 -11.10
N LYS A 62 7.46 -3.35 -10.34
CA LYS A 62 7.61 -4.81 -10.35
C LYS A 62 6.45 -5.46 -9.59
N THR A 63 5.87 -6.52 -10.14
CA THR A 63 4.77 -7.26 -9.50
C THR A 63 5.25 -8.16 -8.36
N GLU A 64 6.56 -8.37 -8.23
CA GLU A 64 7.16 -9.09 -7.14
C GLU A 64 8.52 -8.47 -6.76
N THR A 65 8.77 -8.38 -5.46
CA THR A 65 10.03 -7.94 -4.88
C THR A 65 10.56 -9.01 -3.92
N THR A 66 11.66 -8.70 -3.25
CA THR A 66 12.18 -9.54 -2.17
C THR A 66 11.14 -9.72 -1.06
N ASN A 67 10.44 -8.64 -0.69
CA ASN A 67 9.60 -8.59 0.50
C ASN A 67 8.11 -8.86 0.24
N TYR A 68 7.62 -8.58 -0.97
CA TYR A 68 6.17 -8.62 -1.27
C TYR A 68 5.87 -9.21 -2.65
N LYS A 69 4.66 -9.79 -2.74
CA LYS A 69 3.99 -10.09 -4.00
C LYS A 69 2.81 -9.15 -4.18
N TYR A 70 2.77 -8.48 -5.32
CA TYR A 70 1.72 -7.53 -5.65
C TYR A 70 0.69 -8.17 -6.59
N SER A 71 -0.58 -7.87 -6.36
CA SER A 71 -1.67 -8.35 -7.21
C SER A 71 -2.81 -7.35 -7.21
N TRP A 72 -3.70 -7.43 -8.20
CA TRP A 72 -4.83 -6.53 -8.35
C TRP A 72 -6.03 -7.28 -8.90
N ARG A 73 -7.22 -6.72 -8.65
CA ARG A 73 -8.48 -7.18 -9.20
C ARG A 73 -9.35 -5.96 -9.45
N ALA A 74 -9.96 -5.88 -10.62
CA ALA A 74 -10.93 -4.85 -10.93
C ALA A 74 -12.32 -5.44 -11.18
N THR A 75 -13.33 -4.67 -10.83
CA THR A 75 -14.74 -4.87 -11.17
C THR A 75 -15.27 -3.59 -11.81
N LYS A 76 -16.57 -3.53 -12.10
CA LYS A 76 -17.20 -2.29 -12.58
C LYS A 76 -17.23 -1.17 -11.51
N GLN A 77 -17.29 -1.53 -10.23
CA GLN A 77 -17.48 -0.58 -9.14
C GLN A 77 -16.22 -0.34 -8.32
N THR A 78 -15.26 -1.26 -8.34
CA THR A 78 -14.09 -1.19 -7.45
C THR A 78 -12.86 -1.79 -8.09
N ALA A 79 -11.69 -1.20 -7.83
CA ALA A 79 -10.39 -1.84 -7.98
C ALA A 79 -9.78 -2.14 -6.61
N PHE A 80 -9.28 -3.37 -6.45
CA PHE A 80 -8.53 -3.83 -5.28
C PHE A 80 -7.07 -4.04 -5.66
N ASN A 81 -6.16 -3.51 -4.86
CA ASN A 81 -4.72 -3.59 -5.06
C ASN A 81 -4.07 -4.16 -3.80
N TYR A 82 -3.17 -5.12 -3.94
CA TYR A 82 -2.63 -5.88 -2.82
C TYR A 82 -1.10 -5.84 -2.82
N GLY A 83 -0.52 -5.79 -1.62
CA GLY A 83 0.88 -6.11 -1.35
C GLY A 83 0.92 -7.18 -0.26
N VAL A 84 1.06 -8.45 -0.65
CA VAL A 84 1.08 -9.58 0.29
C VAL A 84 2.52 -9.87 0.67
N SER A 85 2.81 -9.88 1.98
CA SER A 85 4.15 -10.13 2.49
C SER A 85 4.63 -11.53 2.12
N LYS A 86 5.93 -11.64 1.84
CA LYS A 86 6.67 -12.92 1.72
C LYS A 86 7.38 -13.30 3.02
N GLU A 87 7.37 -12.40 4.00
CA GLU A 87 8.13 -12.46 5.24
C GLU A 87 7.19 -12.51 6.46
N PRO A 88 7.43 -13.38 7.45
CA PRO A 88 6.52 -13.54 8.60
C PRO A 88 6.46 -12.29 9.50
N GLN A 89 7.48 -11.44 9.48
CA GLN A 89 7.59 -10.22 10.30
C GLN A 89 6.98 -8.97 9.64
N LEU A 90 6.53 -9.05 8.38
CA LEU A 90 5.97 -7.88 7.68
C LEU A 90 4.46 -8.01 7.52
N LYS A 91 3.75 -6.89 7.65
CA LYS A 91 2.31 -6.80 7.42
C LYS A 91 1.99 -6.75 5.93
N SER A 92 0.90 -7.41 5.54
CA SER A 92 0.32 -7.28 4.21
C SER A 92 -0.59 -6.06 4.11
N TYR A 93 -0.78 -5.55 2.89
CA TYR A 93 -1.57 -4.35 2.60
C TYR A 93 -2.60 -4.60 1.52
N VAL A 94 -3.74 -3.92 1.63
CA VAL A 94 -4.79 -3.88 0.61
C VAL A 94 -5.28 -2.45 0.43
N GLY A 95 -5.44 -2.05 -0.82
CA GLY A 95 -6.02 -0.79 -1.22
C GLY A 95 -7.31 -1.01 -1.99
N GLY A 96 -8.25 -0.09 -1.83
CA GLY A 96 -9.49 -0.04 -2.60
C GLY A 96 -9.63 1.29 -3.32
N VAL A 97 -10.16 1.25 -4.53
CA VAL A 97 -10.60 2.43 -5.29
C VAL A 97 -12.06 2.21 -5.68
N PHE A 98 -12.96 2.97 -5.08
CA PHE A 98 -14.40 2.81 -5.24
C PHE A 98 -14.96 3.88 -6.17
N ARG A 99 -15.75 3.45 -7.15
CA ARG A 99 -16.58 4.31 -7.97
C ARG A 99 -17.85 4.66 -7.18
N VAL A 100 -18.09 5.94 -6.96
CA VAL A 100 -19.24 6.40 -6.18
C VAL A 100 -19.95 7.55 -6.88
N PRO A 101 -21.28 7.67 -6.77
CA PRO A 101 -21.98 8.90 -7.11
C PRO A 101 -21.40 10.06 -6.29
N ALA A 102 -21.05 11.16 -6.96
CA ALA A 102 -20.45 12.32 -6.31
C ALA A 102 -21.35 12.91 -5.23
N LYS A 103 -22.67 12.76 -5.38
CA LYS A 103 -23.68 13.16 -4.39
C LYS A 103 -23.58 12.47 -3.04
N GLU A 104 -22.98 11.28 -2.97
CA GLU A 104 -22.78 10.56 -1.70
C GLU A 104 -21.69 11.19 -0.83
N VAL A 105 -20.82 12.01 -1.42
CA VAL A 105 -19.75 12.72 -0.71
C VAL A 105 -19.85 14.24 -0.76
N ASP A 106 -20.60 14.77 -1.71
CA ASP A 106 -20.82 16.20 -1.91
C ASP A 106 -22.27 16.43 -2.36
N PRO A 107 -23.18 16.84 -1.45
CA PRO A 107 -24.59 17.06 -1.78
C PRO A 107 -24.84 18.05 -2.93
N ASN A 108 -23.88 18.92 -3.21
CA ASN A 108 -23.96 19.95 -4.26
C ASN A 108 -23.46 19.45 -5.63
N ALA A 109 -22.89 18.24 -5.70
CA ALA A 109 -22.42 17.66 -6.95
C ALA A 109 -23.56 17.41 -7.95
N ALA A 110 -23.21 17.36 -9.24
CA ALA A 110 -24.20 17.06 -10.26
C ALA A 110 -24.75 15.63 -10.09
N LYS A 111 -26.02 15.42 -10.46
CA LYS A 111 -26.76 14.17 -10.19
C LYS A 111 -26.04 12.92 -10.71
N ASP A 112 -25.43 13.01 -11.89
CA ASP A 112 -24.78 11.89 -12.57
C ASP A 112 -23.25 11.98 -12.53
N GLU A 113 -22.71 12.92 -11.74
CA GLU A 113 -21.26 13.03 -11.53
C GLU A 113 -20.77 11.83 -10.72
N ILE A 114 -19.65 11.26 -11.15
CA ILE A 114 -19.01 10.13 -10.50
C ILE A 114 -17.67 10.58 -9.96
N LYS A 115 -17.37 10.19 -8.73
CA LYS A 115 -16.06 10.36 -8.09
C LYS A 115 -15.46 9.01 -7.76
N THR A 116 -14.18 9.02 -7.42
CA THR A 116 -13.49 7.85 -6.90
C THR A 116 -12.95 8.11 -5.50
N ILE A 117 -13.09 7.13 -4.61
CA ILE A 117 -12.60 7.19 -3.24
C ILE A 117 -11.55 6.12 -3.02
N LEU A 118 -10.46 6.50 -2.35
CA LEU A 118 -9.32 5.63 -2.11
C LEU A 118 -9.26 5.25 -0.64
N ILE A 119 -8.90 3.99 -0.39
CA ILE A 119 -8.53 3.52 0.94
C ILE A 119 -7.26 2.68 0.86
N LEU A 120 -6.47 2.73 1.93
CA LEU A 120 -5.36 1.82 2.17
C LEU A 120 -5.52 1.22 3.56
N CYS A 121 -5.51 -0.10 3.63
CA CYS A 121 -5.59 -0.89 4.85
C CYS A 121 -4.32 -1.73 5.00
N GLN A 122 -3.91 -1.94 6.25
CA GLN A 122 -2.85 -2.86 6.63
C GLN A 122 -3.43 -4.01 7.43
N ALA A 123 -2.87 -5.21 7.29
CA ALA A 123 -3.23 -6.33 8.15
C ALA A 123 -2.88 -6.03 9.62
N ASP A 124 -3.75 -6.47 10.53
CA ASP A 124 -3.54 -6.27 11.96
C ASP A 124 -2.35 -7.09 12.48
N SER A 125 -2.15 -8.28 11.92
CA SER A 125 -1.03 -9.16 12.19
C SER A 125 -0.07 -9.27 10.99
N PRO A 126 1.24 -9.44 11.23
CA PRO A 126 2.20 -9.70 10.16
C PRO A 126 2.02 -11.11 9.59
N GLY A 127 2.58 -11.33 8.40
CA GLY A 127 2.56 -12.60 7.69
C GLY A 127 2.01 -12.52 6.26
N ALA A 128 2.02 -13.67 5.61
CA ALA A 128 1.70 -13.83 4.18
C ALA A 128 0.20 -14.00 3.88
N ILE A 129 -0.67 -13.62 4.82
CA ILE A 129 -2.12 -13.73 4.62
C ILE A 129 -2.58 -12.58 3.73
N LYS A 130 -3.29 -12.92 2.65
CA LYS A 130 -3.93 -11.93 1.79
C LYS A 130 -5.02 -11.20 2.60
N PRO A 131 -4.92 -9.86 2.76
CA PRO A 131 -5.89 -9.10 3.56
C PRO A 131 -7.30 -9.13 2.94
N ALA A 132 -8.32 -8.99 3.78
CA ALA A 132 -9.72 -8.89 3.35
C ALA A 132 -9.95 -7.63 2.50
N GLU A 133 -10.84 -7.72 1.51
CA GLU A 133 -11.21 -6.57 0.67
C GLU A 133 -11.87 -5.48 1.52
N PRO A 134 -11.49 -4.20 1.34
CA PRO A 134 -12.23 -3.09 1.93
C PRO A 134 -13.61 -2.96 1.28
N THR A 135 -14.55 -2.37 2.00
CA THR A 135 -15.90 -2.03 1.51
C THR A 135 -16.06 -0.52 1.40
N TYR A 136 -17.18 -0.09 0.82
CA TYR A 136 -17.60 1.30 0.82
C TYR A 136 -18.96 1.40 1.50
N GLU A 137 -19.02 2.15 2.59
CA GLU A 137 -20.19 2.26 3.46
C GLU A 137 -20.33 3.71 3.92
N ASN A 138 -21.55 4.24 3.91
CA ASN A 138 -21.88 5.56 4.48
C ASN A 138 -21.01 6.74 4.02
N GLY A 139 -20.59 6.76 2.75
CA GLY A 139 -19.77 7.87 2.23
C GLY A 139 -18.26 7.63 2.29
N GLU A 140 -17.81 6.58 2.97
CA GLU A 140 -16.39 6.32 3.22
C GLU A 140 -15.94 4.89 2.89
N GLY A 141 -14.64 4.72 2.64
CA GLY A 141 -14.05 3.39 2.55
C GLY A 141 -13.89 2.80 3.95
N VAL A 142 -14.20 1.51 4.11
CA VAL A 142 -14.07 0.78 5.37
C VAL A 142 -13.13 -0.41 5.17
N CYS A 143 -12.18 -0.58 6.09
CA CYS A 143 -11.25 -1.71 6.04
C CYS A 143 -11.95 -3.03 6.38
N GLY A 144 -11.61 -4.08 5.63
CA GLY A 144 -12.15 -5.42 5.87
C GLY A 144 -11.68 -6.01 7.20
N LYS A 145 -12.35 -7.07 7.66
CA LYS A 145 -12.03 -7.75 8.93
C LYS A 145 -10.54 -8.13 9.01
N GLY A 146 -9.91 -7.84 10.16
CA GLY A 146 -8.50 -8.13 10.41
C GLY A 146 -7.53 -7.15 9.75
N THR A 147 -8.03 -5.98 9.34
CA THR A 147 -7.23 -4.91 8.77
C THR A 147 -7.62 -3.55 9.37
N THR A 148 -6.65 -2.65 9.45
CA THR A 148 -6.80 -1.29 9.97
C THR A 148 -6.41 -0.27 8.90
N GLN A 149 -7.13 0.85 8.83
CA GLN A 149 -6.83 1.91 7.87
C GLN A 149 -5.46 2.54 8.14
N VAL A 150 -4.68 2.73 7.08
CA VAL A 150 -3.42 3.47 7.15
C VAL A 150 -3.75 4.95 6.98
N THR A 151 -3.73 5.69 8.09
CA THR A 151 -3.87 7.15 8.07
C THR A 151 -2.60 7.79 7.50
N LYS A 152 -2.77 8.90 6.79
CA LYS A 152 -1.66 9.75 6.33
C LYS A 152 -1.00 10.46 7.50
#